data_AF-A0A1I1RES4-F1
#
_entry.id   AF-A0A1I1RES4-F1
#
_cell.length_a   1.000
_cell.length_b   1.000
_cell.length_c   1.000
_cell.angle_alpha   90.00
_cell.angle_beta   90.00
_cell.angle_gamma   90.00
#
_symmetry.space_group_name_H-M   'P 1'
#
loop_
_entity.id
_entity.type
_entity.pdbx_description
1 polymer ?
#
loop_
_entity_poly.entity_id
_entity_poly.type
_entity_poly.pdbx_seq_one_letter_code
_entity_poly.pdbx_strand_id
1 'polypeptide(L)'
;MIDLLNKWMLESTNNFNIVVGFTAVLFLGSLIALFIISKKFGQPDERTNGIYLKIISRMFSTQIIMNAIFISLVGKDIENFRQIFILFEAVVFFVGAIYSFKLYRQEFK
;
A
#
# COMPACT_ATOMS: atom_id res chain seq x y z
N MET A 1 1.97 -17.01 -9.20
CA MET A 1 2.38 -15.60 -9.45
C MET A 1 3.40 -15.17 -8.40
N ILE A 2 3.08 -15.30 -7.10
CA ILE A 2 4.04 -15.07 -6.01
C ILE A 2 5.26 -16.00 -6.13
N ASP A 3 5.08 -17.26 -6.54
CA ASP A 3 6.21 -18.20 -6.74
C ASP A 3 7.17 -17.76 -7.85
N LEU A 4 6.64 -17.15 -8.92
CA LEU A 4 7.45 -16.61 -10.02
C LEU A 4 8.25 -15.40 -9.53
N LEU A 5 7.61 -14.51 -8.77
CA LEU A 5 8.28 -13.37 -8.15
C LEU A 5 9.36 -13.84 -7.16
N ASN A 6 9.07 -14.85 -6.34
CA ASN A 6 10.03 -15.41 -5.40
C ASN A 6 11.23 -16.02 -6.14
N LYS A 7 11.01 -16.84 -7.17
CA LYS A 7 12.09 -17.41 -8.00
C LYS A 7 12.92 -16.31 -8.65
N TRP A 8 12.28 -15.29 -9.22
CA TRP A 8 12.98 -14.17 -9.85
C TRP A 8 13.83 -13.38 -8.85
N MET A 9 13.35 -13.17 -7.63
CA MET A 9 14.12 -12.55 -6.55
C MET A 9 15.33 -13.41 -6.11
N LEU A 10 15.20 -14.74 -6.16
CA LEU A 10 16.27 -15.67 -5.81
C LEU A 10 17.35 -15.80 -6.90
N GLU A 11 17.03 -15.47 -8.16
CA GLU A 11 17.99 -15.55 -9.28
C GLU A 11 19.20 -14.64 -9.09
N SER A 12 19.05 -13.48 -8.44
CA SER A 12 20.19 -12.61 -8.13
C SER A 12 19.90 -11.61 -7.02
N THR A 13 20.95 -11.20 -6.30
CA THR A 13 20.89 -10.10 -5.33
C THR A 13 20.37 -8.80 -5.96
N ASN A 14 20.65 -8.57 -7.24
CA ASN A 14 20.16 -7.39 -7.95
C ASN A 14 18.64 -7.41 -8.12
N ASN A 15 18.06 -8.54 -8.53
CA ASN A 15 16.61 -8.69 -8.65
C ASN A 15 15.91 -8.48 -7.31
N PHE A 16 16.45 -9.08 -6.24
CA PHE A 16 15.97 -8.86 -4.88
C PHE A 16 15.98 -7.37 -4.51
N ASN A 17 17.10 -6.67 -4.74
CA ASN A 17 17.24 -5.25 -4.44
C ASN A 17 16.27 -4.38 -5.24
N ILE A 18 15.95 -4.74 -6.48
CA ILE A 18 14.95 -4.04 -7.29
C ILE A 18 13.58 -4.13 -6.63
N VAL A 19 13.14 -5.32 -6.19
CA VAL A 19 11.84 -5.48 -5.51
C VAL A 19 11.81 -4.69 -4.21
N VAL A 20 12.86 -4.78 -3.39
CA VAL A 20 12.94 -4.07 -2.12
C VAL A 20 12.95 -2.55 -2.33
N GLY A 21 13.76 -2.06 -3.26
CA GLY A 21 13.86 -0.64 -3.59
C GLY A 21 12.54 -0.08 -4.12
N PHE A 22 11.90 -0.80 -5.05
CA PHE A 22 10.58 -0.43 -5.56
C PHE A 22 9.54 -0.39 -4.43
N THR A 23 9.50 -1.43 -3.59
CA THR A 23 8.57 -1.54 -2.47
C THR A 23 8.77 -0.38 -1.48
N ALA A 24 10.01 -0.03 -1.17
CA ALA A 24 10.34 1.08 -0.28
C ALA A 24 9.88 2.43 -0.85
N VAL A 25 10.12 2.68 -2.14
CA VAL A 25 9.67 3.91 -2.82
C VAL A 25 8.16 3.99 -2.84
N LEU A 26 7.47 2.88 -3.16
CA LEU A 26 6.01 2.83 -3.18
C LEU A 26 5.43 3.09 -1.79
N PHE A 27 5.97 2.43 -0.75
CA PHE A 27 5.49 2.56 0.62
C PHE A 27 5.73 3.97 1.18
N LEU A 28 6.98 4.45 1.16
CA LEU A 28 7.34 5.76 1.69
C LEU A 28 6.71 6.90 0.87
N GLY A 29 6.71 6.78 -0.46
CA GLY A 29 6.07 7.75 -1.34
C GLY A 29 4.56 7.86 -1.05
N SER A 30 3.89 6.74 -0.82
CA SER A 30 2.46 6.73 -0.47
C SER A 30 2.20 7.35 0.90
N LEU A 31 3.03 7.06 1.90
CA LEU A 31 2.94 7.67 3.23
C LEU A 31 3.13 9.19 3.18
N ILE A 32 4.14 9.66 2.44
CA ILE A 32 4.40 11.09 2.26
C ILE A 32 3.21 11.75 1.55
N ALA A 33 2.69 11.13 0.48
CA ALA A 33 1.53 11.64 -0.24
C ALA A 33 0.28 11.73 0.65
N LEU A 34 0.00 10.67 1.42
CA LEU A 34 -1.07 10.65 2.43
C LEU A 34 -0.90 11.77 3.45
N PHE A 35 0.30 11.93 4.00
CA PHE A 35 0.58 12.98 4.99
C PHE A 35 0.37 14.38 4.41
N ILE A 36 0.86 14.65 3.20
CA ILE A 36 0.69 15.94 2.52
C ILE A 36 -0.79 16.22 2.27
N ILE A 37 -1.55 15.24 1.76
CA ILE A 37 -2.97 15.42 1.47
C ILE A 37 -3.79 15.57 2.75
N SER A 38 -3.49 14.80 3.79
CA SER A 38 -4.17 14.94 5.08
C SER A 38 -4.00 16.35 5.66
N LYS A 39 -2.81 16.95 5.54
CA LYS A 39 -2.60 18.36 5.93
C LYS A 39 -3.44 19.35 5.12
N LYS A 40 -3.83 19.01 3.89
CA LYS A 40 -4.64 19.89 3.04
C LYS A 40 -6.13 19.84 3.36
N PHE A 41 -6.62 18.84 4.08
CA PHE A 41 -8.04 18.78 4.48
C PHE A 41 -8.41 19.80 5.56
N GLY A 42 -7.43 20.30 6.33
CA GLY A 42 -7.64 21.30 7.38
C GLY A 42 -7.77 20.69 8.78
N GLN A 43 -8.35 21.47 9.71
CA GLN A 43 -8.50 21.02 11.10
C GLN A 43 -9.57 19.93 11.24
N PRO A 44 -9.43 19.02 12.22
CA PRO A 44 -10.44 18.01 12.50
C PRO A 44 -11.78 18.63 12.89
N ASP A 45 -12.80 18.34 12.12
CA ASP A 45 -14.22 18.70 12.29
C ASP A 45 -15.09 17.51 11.81
N GLU A 46 -16.42 17.62 11.91
CA GLU A 46 -17.32 16.52 11.50
C GLU A 46 -17.13 16.12 10.04
N ARG A 47 -16.86 17.09 9.15
CA ARG A 47 -16.67 16.85 7.71
C ARG A 47 -15.36 16.11 7.43
N THR A 48 -14.24 16.62 7.93
CA THR A 48 -12.91 16.05 7.74
C THR A 48 -12.78 14.68 8.40
N ASN A 49 -13.43 14.45 9.54
CA ASN A 49 -13.53 13.11 10.14
C ASN A 49 -14.25 12.11 9.23
N GLY A 50 -15.33 12.55 8.56
CA GLY A 50 -16.00 11.75 7.54
C GLY A 50 -15.08 11.38 6.36
N ILE A 51 -14.23 12.31 5.91
CA ILE A 51 -13.23 12.05 4.87
C ILE A 51 -12.20 11.03 5.34
N TYR A 52 -11.62 11.21 6.54
CA TYR A 52 -10.66 10.27 7.10
C TYR A 52 -11.26 8.87 7.26
N LEU A 53 -12.51 8.76 7.70
CA LEU A 53 -13.21 7.49 7.81
C LEU A 53 -13.35 6.79 6.46
N LYS A 54 -13.71 7.52 5.39
CA LYS A 54 -13.77 6.95 4.02
C LYS A 54 -12.40 6.43 3.59
N ILE A 55 -11.32 7.18 3.84
CA ILE A 55 -9.95 6.77 3.49
C ILE A 55 -9.56 5.50 4.25
N ILE A 56 -9.73 5.49 5.57
CA ILE A 56 -9.38 4.36 6.42
C ILE A 56 -10.22 3.13 6.05
N SER A 57 -11.53 3.29 5.85
CA SER A 57 -12.41 2.20 5.42
C SER A 57 -11.96 1.58 4.09
N ARG A 58 -11.51 2.41 3.14
CA ARG A 58 -10.99 1.93 1.86
C ARG A 58 -9.68 1.18 2.04
N MET A 59 -8.73 1.73 2.80
CA MET A 59 -7.45 1.08 3.11
C MET A 59 -7.67 -0.25 3.84
N PHE A 60 -8.55 -0.29 4.84
CA PHE A 60 -8.85 -1.50 5.61
C PHE A 60 -9.49 -2.59 4.73
N SER A 61 -10.41 -2.21 3.83
CA SER A 61 -10.97 -3.15 2.85
C SER A 61 -9.89 -3.72 1.93
N THR A 62 -8.97 -2.86 1.45
CA THR A 62 -7.83 -3.30 0.64
C THR A 62 -6.90 -4.21 1.45
N GLN A 63 -6.66 -3.91 2.73
CA GLN A 63 -5.85 -4.72 3.64
C GLN A 63 -6.39 -6.14 3.79
N ILE A 64 -7.71 -6.28 4.00
CA ILE A 64 -8.36 -7.60 4.09
C ILE A 64 -8.17 -8.38 2.79
N ILE A 65 -8.38 -7.72 1.64
CA ILE A 65 -8.24 -8.38 0.32
C ILE A 65 -6.79 -8.81 0.10
N MET A 66 -5.82 -7.92 0.35
CA MET A 66 -4.40 -8.22 0.17
C MET A 66 -3.95 -9.35 1.10
N ASN A 67 -4.37 -9.36 2.35
CA ASN A 67 -4.07 -10.45 3.28
C ASN A 67 -4.70 -11.78 2.86
N ALA A 68 -5.95 -11.77 2.41
CA ALA A 68 -6.61 -12.96 1.88
C ALA A 68 -5.87 -13.51 0.67
N ILE A 69 -5.44 -12.65 -0.26
CA ILE A 69 -4.62 -13.03 -1.41
C ILE A 69 -3.27 -13.60 -0.94
N PHE A 70 -2.58 -12.93 -0.02
CA PHE A 70 -1.28 -13.36 0.48
C PHE A 70 -1.36 -14.75 1.11
N ILE A 71 -2.29 -14.97 2.04
CA ILE A 71 -2.49 -16.25 2.73
C ILE A 71 -2.86 -17.36 1.74
N SER A 72 -3.69 -17.04 0.73
CA SER A 72 -4.12 -18.03 -0.27
C SER A 72 -3.00 -18.43 -1.23
N LEU A 73 -2.03 -17.55 -1.46
CA LEU A 73 -0.97 -17.74 -2.45
C LEU A 73 0.39 -18.09 -1.83
N VAL A 74 0.58 -17.92 -0.52
CA VAL A 74 1.86 -18.19 0.14
C VAL A 74 2.04 -19.70 0.37
N GLY A 75 2.94 -20.29 -0.42
CA GLY A 75 3.38 -21.68 -0.26
C GLY A 75 4.48 -21.84 0.78
N LYS A 76 4.79 -23.09 1.15
CA LYS A 76 5.88 -23.42 2.10
C LYS A 76 7.26 -23.02 1.58
N ASP A 77 7.45 -23.00 0.27
CA ASP A 77 8.76 -22.80 -0.37
C ASP A 77 9.05 -21.32 -0.73
N ILE A 78 8.32 -20.38 -0.13
CA ILE A 78 8.50 -18.95 -0.39
C ILE A 78 9.48 -18.34 0.61
N GLU A 79 10.76 -18.28 0.22
CA GLU A 79 11.83 -17.72 1.04
C GLU A 79 11.67 -16.20 1.27
N ASN A 80 11.25 -15.46 0.24
CA ASN A 80 11.11 -14.00 0.29
C ASN A 80 9.70 -13.54 0.72
N PHE A 81 8.98 -14.36 1.49
CA PHE A 81 7.58 -14.08 1.85
C PHE A 81 7.40 -12.75 2.59
N ARG A 82 8.40 -12.33 3.38
CA ARG A 82 8.37 -11.07 4.14
C ARG A 82 8.38 -9.85 3.21
N GLN A 83 9.24 -9.87 2.20
CA GLN A 83 9.38 -8.79 1.23
C GLN A 83 8.10 -8.67 0.39
N ILE A 84 7.51 -9.80 0.03
CA ILE A 84 6.23 -9.84 -0.70
C ILE A 84 5.08 -9.33 0.18
N PHE A 85 5.05 -9.71 1.46
CA PHE A 85 4.08 -9.18 2.41
C PHE A 85 4.19 -7.66 2.53
N ILE A 86 5.40 -7.12 2.68
CA ILE A 86 5.61 -5.66 2.74
C ILE A 86 5.19 -4.97 1.43
N LEU A 87 5.39 -5.61 0.27
CA LEU A 87 4.88 -5.09 -1.00
C LEU A 87 3.35 -4.98 -1.00
N PHE A 88 2.64 -5.94 -0.39
CA PHE A 88 1.19 -5.92 -0.29
C PHE A 88 0.72 -4.78 0.63
N GLU A 89 1.41 -4.56 1.75
CA GLU A 89 1.20 -3.39 2.61
C GLU A 89 1.43 -2.08 1.84
N ALA A 90 2.49 -2.01 1.01
CA ALA A 90 2.77 -0.84 0.18
C ALA A 90 1.63 -0.54 -0.81
N VAL A 91 1.00 -1.56 -1.39
CA VAL A 91 -0.20 -1.41 -2.22
C VAL A 91 -1.36 -0.81 -1.43
N VAL A 92 -1.55 -1.21 -0.17
CA VAL A 92 -2.62 -0.69 0.69
C VAL A 92 -2.45 0.80 0.95
N PHE A 93 -1.24 1.24 1.30
CA PHE A 93 -0.93 2.66 1.45
C PHE A 93 -1.07 3.43 0.13
N PHE A 94 -0.67 2.83 -0.99
CA PHE A 94 -0.80 3.44 -2.30
C PHE A 94 -2.26 3.66 -2.71
N VAL A 95 -3.14 2.68 -2.46
CA VAL A 95 -4.59 2.84 -2.66
C VAL A 95 -5.13 3.95 -1.77
N GLY A 96 -4.70 4.02 -0.50
CA GLY A 96 -5.03 5.10 0.40
C GLY A 96 -4.64 6.48 -0.13
N ALA A 97 -3.42 6.61 -0.65
CA ALA A 97 -2.89 7.85 -1.22
C ALA A 97 -3.67 8.30 -2.47
N ILE A 98 -3.96 7.38 -3.40
CA ILE A 98 -4.78 7.69 -4.58
C ILE A 98 -6.18 8.13 -4.17
N TYR A 99 -6.79 7.41 -3.23
CA TYR A 99 -8.15 7.67 -2.81
C TYR A 99 -8.28 8.99 -2.05
N SER A 100 -7.31 9.32 -1.19
CA SER A 100 -7.28 10.62 -0.49
C SER A 100 -7.12 11.77 -1.48
N PHE A 101 -6.26 11.63 -2.49
CA PHE A 101 -6.11 12.63 -3.56
C PHE A 101 -7.42 12.83 -4.34
N LYS A 102 -8.13 11.73 -4.65
CA LYS A 102 -9.44 11.78 -5.30
C LYS A 102 -10.46 12.55 -4.47
N LEU A 103 -10.55 12.27 -3.16
CA LEU A 103 -11.49 12.96 -2.27
C LEU A 103 -11.16 14.46 -2.13
N TYR A 104 -9.87 14.80 -1.99
CA TYR A 104 -9.43 16.20 -1.98
C TYR A 104 -9.88 16.94 -3.24
N ARG A 105 -9.73 16.30 -4.40
CA ARG A 105 -10.17 16.81 -5.70
C ARG A 105 -11.69 16.88 -5.91
N GLN A 106 -12.49 16.28 -5.04
CA GLN A 106 -13.95 16.31 -5.14
C GLN A 106 -14.56 17.30 -4.15
N GLU A 107 -13.94 17.44 -2.97
CA GLU A 107 -14.51 18.24 -1.88
C GLU A 107 -13.86 19.64 -1.73
N PHE A 108 -12.67 19.87 -2.31
CA PHE A 108 -11.90 21.12 -2.10
C PHE A 108 -11.39 21.80 -3.38
N LYS A 109 -11.51 21.19 -4.55
CA LYS A 109 -11.08 21.75 -5.84
C LYS A 109 -12.07 21.38 -6.93
#